data_AF-A0A660XPL3-F1
#
_entry.id   AF-A0A660XPL3-F1
#
_cell.length_a   1.000
_cell.length_b   1.000
_cell.length_c   1.000
_cell.angle_alpha   90.00
_cell.angle_beta   90.00
_cell.angle_gamma   90.00
#
_symmetry.space_group_name_H-M   'P 1'
#
loop_
_entity.id
_entity.type
_entity.pdbx_description
1 polymer ?
#
loop_
_entity_poly.entity_id
_entity_poly.type
_entity_poly.pdbx_seq_one_letter_code
_entity_poly.pdbx_strand_id
1 'polypeptide(L)'
;MKKFSLLLSIICLLLFFGCAMIAVQKRGYDYSKIEKPGRAAHKRVEKFINSCIYKKYPVEIPPKTRIEKVIVDKKLKHIDIYLDRFFSFIPFRQKNTSLIYDVMKKKLGWRFRKYSLTIYSLNKPIEELIPNYFRKDEEKYDWSRIPKEEKRPETIVKNINKPWHPENGLYNRNIAIWHSHGWYYNNKKNRWEWQRPRLFQTVEDLLPMSFIIPFIVPMLENAGANVFLPRERDIQTNEVIVDNDSLSCKDSYIEIFSDSSNIWHTGESSGFAPGNQPYTIGVNPFKLGTYRFIDSDTIESASVEWIPEIPETGYYAVYISYFHDENNVTDAHYTIYHTAGKTEFQVNQQIGGNTWIYLGEFKFRAGKNPDIGKVVLSNKSSEVGKIVTADAVRFGGGMGNVERNRSTSGRPKFVEASRYYLQYAGMPDTLVYSFNGDSNDYKDDYQCRGEWVNYLRGRPFGPNKDRDVKGLGIPIDLSLAFHTDAGITYNDTTVGTLSIYSIE
;
A
#
# COMPACT_ATOMS: atom_id res chain seq x y z
N MET A 1 -43.20 -53.36 -9.07
CA MET A 1 -42.10 -52.50 -9.57
C MET A 1 -42.52 -51.08 -9.96
N LYS A 2 -43.67 -50.84 -10.61
CA LYS A 2 -44.08 -49.46 -11.02
C LYS A 2 -44.50 -48.52 -9.88
N LYS A 3 -45.01 -49.01 -8.74
CA LYS A 3 -45.35 -48.17 -7.57
C LYS A 3 -44.14 -47.75 -6.72
N PHE A 4 -43.04 -48.50 -6.76
CA PHE A 4 -41.81 -48.18 -6.03
C PHE A 4 -40.98 -47.09 -6.73
N SER A 5 -41.01 -47.09 -8.07
CA SER A 5 -40.39 -46.05 -8.90
C SER A 5 -41.07 -44.69 -8.73
N LEU A 6 -42.40 -44.63 -8.61
CA LEU A 6 -43.11 -43.36 -8.41
C LEU A 6 -42.84 -42.73 -7.03
N LEU A 7 -42.70 -43.56 -5.99
CA LEU A 7 -42.37 -43.10 -4.64
C LEU A 7 -40.92 -42.57 -4.56
N LEU A 8 -39.99 -43.21 -5.28
CA LEU A 8 -38.60 -42.75 -5.38
C LEU A 8 -38.48 -41.44 -6.17
N SER A 9 -39.30 -41.25 -7.21
CA SER A 9 -39.34 -40.01 -7.99
C SER A 9 -39.92 -38.83 -7.19
N ILE A 10 -40.89 -39.06 -6.30
CA ILE A 10 -41.44 -38.01 -5.43
C ILE A 10 -40.46 -37.63 -4.30
N ILE A 11 -39.73 -38.61 -3.75
CA ILE A 11 -38.67 -38.36 -2.76
C ILE A 11 -37.46 -37.65 -3.40
N CYS A 12 -37.09 -37.97 -4.64
CA CYS A 12 -36.07 -37.23 -5.39
C CYS A 12 -36.53 -35.81 -5.74
N LEU A 13 -37.80 -35.57 -6.12
CA LEU A 13 -38.29 -34.22 -6.36
C LEU A 13 -38.31 -33.35 -5.09
N LEU A 14 -38.54 -33.95 -3.92
CA LEU A 14 -38.46 -33.26 -2.63
C LEU A 14 -37.02 -33.00 -2.17
N LEU A 15 -36.03 -33.74 -2.67
CA LEU A 15 -34.60 -33.51 -2.42
C LEU A 15 -33.97 -32.47 -3.37
N PHE A 16 -34.61 -32.18 -4.53
CA PHE A 16 -34.17 -31.14 -5.47
C PHE A 16 -34.78 -29.73 -5.23
N PHE A 17 -35.62 -29.56 -4.20
CA PHE A 17 -36.02 -28.24 -3.69
C PHE A 17 -35.19 -27.79 -2.46
N GLY A 18 -34.09 -28.48 -2.17
CA GLY A 18 -33.25 -28.26 -1.00
C GLY A 18 -32.01 -27.39 -1.26
N CYS A 19 -32.12 -26.24 -1.91
CA CYS A 19 -31.18 -25.13 -1.72
C CYS A 19 -31.73 -23.80 -2.25
N ALA A 20 -33.01 -23.50 -1.98
CA ALA A 20 -33.36 -22.10 -1.79
C ALA A 20 -32.48 -21.61 -0.63
N MET A 21 -31.62 -20.63 -0.90
CA MET A 21 -30.89 -19.91 0.15
C MET A 21 -31.83 -19.75 1.33
N ILE A 22 -31.46 -20.32 2.47
CA ILE A 22 -32.10 -19.98 3.74
C ILE A 22 -31.89 -18.48 3.86
N ALA A 23 -32.90 -17.73 3.42
CA ALA A 23 -33.04 -16.32 3.71
C ALA A 23 -32.93 -16.26 5.22
N VAL A 24 -31.80 -15.73 5.69
CA VAL A 24 -31.51 -15.52 7.11
C VAL A 24 -32.80 -15.12 7.77
N GLN A 25 -33.25 -15.98 8.68
CA GLN A 25 -34.48 -15.88 9.45
C GLN A 25 -34.71 -14.41 9.81
N LYS A 26 -35.82 -13.82 9.33
CA LYS A 26 -36.29 -12.51 9.80
C LYS A 26 -36.48 -12.62 11.31
N ARG A 27 -35.48 -12.26 12.11
CA ARG A 27 -35.73 -11.86 13.50
C ARG A 27 -36.56 -10.59 13.40
N GLY A 28 -37.87 -10.74 13.55
CA GLY A 28 -38.75 -9.60 13.72
C GLY A 28 -38.26 -8.76 14.89
N TYR A 29 -38.32 -7.44 14.75
CA TYR A 29 -37.94 -6.53 15.83
C TYR A 29 -38.82 -6.80 17.06
N ASP A 30 -38.20 -6.97 18.23
CA ASP A 30 -38.93 -7.12 19.48
C ASP A 30 -39.54 -5.77 19.88
N TYR A 31 -40.87 -5.69 19.76
CA TYR A 31 -41.63 -4.49 20.09
C TYR A 31 -42.10 -4.44 21.55
N SER A 32 -41.80 -5.46 22.37
CA SER A 32 -42.28 -5.59 23.75
C SER A 32 -41.83 -4.42 24.64
N LYS A 33 -40.64 -3.86 24.37
CA LYS A 33 -40.02 -2.77 25.16
C LYS A 33 -40.17 -1.36 24.56
N ILE A 34 -40.91 -1.21 23.45
CA ILE A 34 -41.03 0.08 22.73
C ILE A 34 -42.42 0.69 22.96
N GLU A 35 -42.46 1.94 23.43
CA GLU A 35 -43.71 2.70 23.58
C GLU A 35 -44.53 2.77 22.28
N LYS A 36 -45.87 2.86 22.40
CA LYS A 36 -46.81 2.87 21.25
C LYS A 36 -46.42 3.82 20.09
N PRO A 37 -46.01 5.09 20.31
CA PRO A 37 -45.58 5.98 19.23
C PRO A 37 -44.26 5.54 18.59
N GLY A 38 -43.27 5.10 19.38
CA GLY A 38 -42.01 4.55 18.87
C GLY A 38 -42.25 3.32 18.01
N ARG A 39 -43.15 2.43 18.44
CA ARG A 39 -43.57 1.24 17.67
C ARG A 39 -44.20 1.62 16.33
N ALA A 40 -45.03 2.65 16.29
CA ALA A 40 -45.65 3.14 15.06
C ALA A 40 -44.62 3.73 14.09
N ALA A 41 -43.69 4.57 14.58
CA ALA A 41 -42.60 5.11 13.77
C ALA A 41 -41.71 3.99 13.23
N HIS A 42 -41.27 3.08 14.09
CA HIS A 42 -40.41 1.95 13.73
C HIS A 42 -40.99 1.09 12.59
N LYS A 43 -42.30 0.75 12.63
CA LYS A 43 -42.95 0.02 11.53
C LYS A 43 -42.94 0.79 10.20
N ARG A 44 -42.93 2.13 10.24
CA ARG A 44 -42.80 2.96 9.02
C ARG A 44 -41.35 2.98 8.52
N VAL A 45 -40.37 3.02 9.41
CA VAL A 45 -38.94 2.89 9.05
C VAL A 45 -38.66 1.54 8.40
N GLU A 46 -39.21 0.45 8.94
CA GLU A 46 -39.06 -0.89 8.35
C GLU A 46 -39.61 -0.95 6.91
N LYS A 47 -40.78 -0.34 6.67
CA LYS A 47 -41.35 -0.22 5.33
C LYS A 47 -40.50 0.64 4.40
N PHE A 48 -39.85 1.67 4.93
CA PHE A 48 -38.91 2.50 4.17
C PHE A 48 -37.68 1.67 3.75
N ILE A 49 -37.04 0.98 4.69
CA ILE A 49 -35.90 0.09 4.39
C ILE A 49 -36.26 -0.98 3.36
N ASN A 50 -37.42 -1.63 3.51
CA ASN A 50 -37.89 -2.61 2.52
C ASN A 50 -38.09 -1.98 1.13
N SER A 51 -38.53 -0.72 1.05
CA SER A 51 -38.62 -0.01 -0.24
C SER A 51 -37.22 0.21 -0.84
N CYS A 52 -36.23 0.61 -0.04
CA CYS A 52 -34.86 0.78 -0.51
C CYS A 52 -34.24 -0.53 -1.00
N ILE A 53 -34.47 -1.65 -0.29
CA ILE A 53 -33.89 -2.95 -0.64
C ILE A 53 -34.58 -3.56 -1.88
N TYR A 54 -35.91 -3.67 -1.86
CA TYR A 54 -36.63 -4.44 -2.89
C TYR A 54 -37.10 -3.60 -4.08
N LYS A 55 -37.37 -2.30 -3.85
CA LYS A 55 -37.82 -1.38 -4.92
C LYS A 55 -36.70 -0.45 -5.39
N LYS A 56 -35.52 -0.51 -4.75
CA LYS A 56 -34.38 0.38 -5.04
C LYS A 56 -34.76 1.87 -4.97
N TYR A 57 -35.73 2.21 -4.12
CA TYR A 57 -36.31 3.56 -4.02
C TYR A 57 -36.52 3.96 -2.56
N PRO A 58 -36.09 5.16 -2.12
CA PRO A 58 -35.47 6.25 -2.93
C PRO A 58 -34.03 6.00 -3.35
N VAL A 59 -33.36 5.04 -2.71
CA VAL A 59 -31.99 4.63 -2.98
C VAL A 59 -31.87 3.12 -2.81
N GLU A 60 -30.99 2.48 -3.56
CA GLU A 60 -30.60 1.09 -3.31
C GLU A 60 -29.64 1.04 -2.12
N ILE A 61 -29.93 0.19 -1.13
CA ILE A 61 -29.09 0.00 0.07
C ILE A 61 -28.75 -1.48 0.23
N PRO A 62 -27.66 -1.82 0.95
CA PRO A 62 -27.32 -3.21 1.23
C PRO A 62 -28.49 -3.94 1.92
N PRO A 63 -28.85 -5.17 1.51
CA PRO A 63 -29.92 -5.95 2.15
C PRO A 63 -29.66 -6.26 3.63
N LYS A 64 -28.41 -6.10 4.07
CA LYS A 64 -27.97 -6.27 5.47
C LYS A 64 -28.27 -5.07 6.36
N THR A 65 -28.68 -3.92 5.83
CA THR A 65 -29.02 -2.73 6.64
C THR A 65 -30.11 -3.03 7.67
N ARG A 66 -29.89 -2.58 8.90
CA ARG A 66 -30.82 -2.72 10.03
C ARG A 66 -31.11 -1.37 10.68
N ILE A 67 -32.29 -1.30 11.29
CA ILE A 67 -32.65 -0.29 12.29
C ILE A 67 -31.97 -0.68 13.60
N GLU A 68 -31.17 0.23 14.16
CA GLU A 68 -30.60 0.08 15.49
C GLU A 68 -31.57 0.63 16.54
N LYS A 69 -32.08 1.85 16.30
CA LYS A 69 -32.96 2.55 17.25
C LYS A 69 -33.87 3.53 16.53
N VAL A 70 -35.08 3.71 17.05
CA VAL A 70 -35.97 4.82 16.67
C VAL A 70 -36.45 5.51 17.95
N ILE A 71 -36.13 6.80 18.08
CA ILE A 71 -36.51 7.64 19.21
C ILE A 71 -37.59 8.60 18.74
N VAL A 72 -38.68 8.71 19.51
CA VAL A 72 -39.75 9.67 19.23
C VAL A 72 -39.90 10.58 20.44
N ASP A 73 -39.41 11.80 20.33
CA ASP A 73 -39.60 12.83 21.33
C ASP A 73 -40.93 13.56 21.07
N LYS A 74 -41.92 13.28 21.93
CA LYS A 74 -43.25 13.91 21.84
C LYS A 74 -43.24 15.39 22.22
N LYS A 75 -42.36 15.79 23.15
CA LYS A 75 -42.29 17.15 23.69
C LYS A 75 -41.65 18.08 22.66
N LEU A 76 -40.51 17.67 22.12
CA LEU A 76 -39.80 18.41 21.06
C LEU A 76 -40.42 18.20 19.68
N LYS A 77 -41.33 17.23 19.52
CA LYS A 77 -41.86 16.78 18.22
C LYS A 77 -40.71 16.46 17.27
N HIS A 78 -39.82 15.59 17.70
CA HIS A 78 -38.65 15.15 16.94
C HIS A 78 -38.60 13.62 16.83
N ILE A 79 -38.03 13.11 15.75
CA ILE A 79 -37.79 11.69 15.54
C ILE A 79 -36.35 11.48 15.13
N ASP A 80 -35.64 10.64 15.87
CA ASP A 80 -34.31 10.16 15.50
C ASP A 80 -34.41 8.72 15.02
N ILE A 81 -33.85 8.45 13.84
CA ILE A 81 -33.75 7.10 13.28
C ILE A 81 -32.28 6.74 13.19
N TYR A 82 -31.83 5.73 13.95
CA TYR A 82 -30.48 5.19 13.87
C TYR A 82 -30.48 3.92 13.03
N LEU A 83 -29.73 3.96 11.94
CA LEU A 83 -29.49 2.84 11.05
C LEU A 83 -28.02 2.41 11.20
N ASP A 84 -27.77 1.11 11.03
CA ASP A 84 -26.43 0.56 11.17
C ASP A 84 -25.44 1.07 10.09
N ARG A 85 -24.18 0.67 10.23
CA ARG A 85 -23.10 1.04 9.29
C ARG A 85 -23.38 0.63 7.84
N PHE A 86 -24.22 -0.35 7.57
CA PHE A 86 -24.48 -0.75 6.18
C PHE A 86 -25.28 0.32 5.43
N PHE A 87 -26.05 1.16 6.13
CA PHE A 87 -26.71 2.29 5.49
C PHE A 87 -25.73 3.34 4.98
N SER A 88 -24.51 3.44 5.54
CA SER A 88 -23.50 4.40 5.08
C SER A 88 -22.75 3.97 3.82
N PHE A 89 -23.01 2.77 3.29
CA PHE A 89 -22.33 2.26 2.10
C PHE A 89 -22.83 2.92 0.81
N ILE A 90 -23.93 3.67 0.87
CA ILE A 90 -24.38 4.48 -0.27
C ILE A 90 -23.60 5.80 -0.35
N PRO A 91 -23.25 6.27 -1.54
CA PRO A 91 -22.62 7.57 -1.70
C PRO A 91 -23.64 8.68 -1.45
N PHE A 92 -23.66 9.26 -0.25
CA PHE A 92 -24.54 10.40 0.05
C PHE A 92 -24.18 11.62 -0.79
N ARG A 93 -25.21 12.26 -1.34
CA ARG A 93 -25.17 13.49 -2.13
C ARG A 93 -26.37 14.32 -1.71
N GLN A 94 -26.30 15.64 -1.82
CA GLN A 94 -27.41 16.51 -1.43
C GLN A 94 -28.76 16.05 -2.01
N LYS A 95 -28.79 15.69 -3.31
CA LYS A 95 -30.00 15.20 -3.98
C LYS A 95 -30.59 13.93 -3.36
N ASN A 96 -29.77 12.89 -3.13
CA ASN A 96 -30.29 11.62 -2.61
C ASN A 96 -30.60 11.71 -1.10
N THR A 97 -29.83 12.47 -0.34
CA THR A 97 -30.10 12.75 1.07
C THR A 97 -31.43 13.47 1.25
N SER A 98 -31.69 14.54 0.48
CA SER A 98 -33.00 15.22 0.49
C SER A 98 -34.14 14.27 0.11
N LEU A 99 -33.96 13.44 -0.92
CA LEU A 99 -34.97 12.47 -1.34
C LEU A 99 -35.26 11.41 -0.26
N ILE A 100 -34.22 10.95 0.46
CA ILE A 100 -34.36 10.03 1.60
C ILE A 100 -35.22 10.68 2.68
N TYR A 101 -34.92 11.91 3.09
CA TYR A 101 -35.69 12.64 4.08
C TYR A 101 -37.15 12.85 3.65
N ASP A 102 -37.38 13.27 2.39
CA ASP A 102 -38.72 13.49 1.84
C ASP A 102 -39.56 12.22 1.83
N VAL A 103 -38.99 11.11 1.35
CA VAL A 103 -39.70 9.83 1.29
C VAL A 103 -39.93 9.28 2.69
N MET A 104 -38.96 9.39 3.61
CA MET A 104 -39.14 8.96 5.00
C MET A 104 -40.24 9.77 5.70
N LYS A 105 -40.25 11.10 5.54
CA LYS A 105 -41.28 11.99 6.09
C LYS A 105 -42.67 11.64 5.55
N LYS A 106 -42.79 11.36 4.24
CA LYS A 106 -44.04 10.87 3.63
C LYS A 106 -44.45 9.50 4.18
N LYS A 107 -43.50 8.58 4.42
CA LYS A 107 -43.77 7.23 4.96
C LYS A 107 -44.21 7.25 6.43
N LEU A 108 -43.68 8.17 7.24
CA LEU A 108 -44.12 8.37 8.63
C LEU A 108 -45.61 8.75 8.71
N GLY A 109 -46.10 9.51 7.72
CA GLY A 109 -47.52 9.79 7.52
C GLY A 109 -48.10 10.81 8.51
N TRP A 110 -49.44 10.94 8.50
CA TRP A 110 -50.17 12.03 9.17
C TRP A 110 -49.88 12.17 10.67
N ARG A 111 -49.61 11.06 11.37
CA ARG A 111 -49.35 11.00 12.81
C ARG A 111 -48.09 11.79 13.21
N PHE A 112 -47.10 11.85 12.32
CA PHE A 112 -45.81 12.48 12.56
C PHE A 112 -45.56 13.67 11.63
N ARG A 113 -46.58 14.18 10.92
CA ARG A 113 -46.38 15.25 9.92
C ARG A 113 -45.74 16.53 10.50
N LYS A 114 -46.00 16.81 11.78
CA LYS A 114 -45.50 17.96 12.51
C LYS A 114 -44.16 17.68 13.23
N TYR A 115 -43.62 16.48 13.10
CA TYR A 115 -42.36 16.12 13.73
C TYR A 115 -41.20 16.46 12.78
N SER A 116 -40.13 17.03 13.30
CA SER A 116 -38.83 17.06 12.62
C SER A 116 -38.19 15.67 12.67
N LEU A 117 -37.23 15.42 11.79
CA LEU A 117 -36.65 14.10 11.56
C LEU A 117 -35.15 14.23 11.34
N THR A 118 -34.37 13.43 12.04
CA THR A 118 -32.95 13.21 11.76
C THR A 118 -32.71 11.72 11.54
N ILE A 119 -31.93 11.38 10.52
CA ILE A 119 -31.54 9.99 10.23
C ILE A 119 -30.04 9.88 10.44
N TYR A 120 -29.63 8.89 11.21
CA TYR A 120 -28.25 8.64 11.59
C TYR A 120 -27.74 7.32 10.98
N SER A 121 -26.47 7.33 10.62
CA SER A 121 -25.66 6.13 10.41
C SER A 121 -24.22 6.45 10.83
N LEU A 122 -23.47 5.46 11.34
CA LEU A 122 -22.17 5.70 11.99
C LEU A 122 -22.25 6.74 13.13
N ASN A 123 -23.39 6.79 13.83
CA ASN A 123 -23.71 7.81 14.85
C ASN A 123 -23.61 9.27 14.36
N LYS A 124 -23.69 9.51 13.05
CA LYS A 124 -23.72 10.84 12.45
C LYS A 124 -24.99 11.06 11.63
N PRO A 125 -25.57 12.28 11.63
CA PRO A 125 -26.61 12.64 10.68
C PRO A 125 -26.15 12.36 9.25
N ILE A 126 -27.03 11.80 8.41
CA ILE A 126 -26.62 11.38 7.05
C ILE A 126 -26.21 12.54 6.13
N GLU A 127 -26.63 13.76 6.42
CA GLU A 127 -26.16 14.98 5.77
C GLU A 127 -24.68 15.28 6.07
N GLU A 128 -24.19 14.90 7.24
CA GLU A 128 -22.77 15.00 7.56
C GLU A 128 -21.94 13.97 6.79
N LEU A 129 -22.55 12.89 6.28
CA LEU A 129 -21.87 11.88 5.47
C LEU A 129 -21.67 12.31 4.02
N ILE A 130 -22.16 13.49 3.63
CA ILE A 130 -21.87 14.10 2.32
C ILE A 130 -20.45 14.68 2.35
N PRO A 131 -19.51 14.24 1.49
CA PRO A 131 -18.18 14.82 1.42
C PRO A 131 -18.19 16.30 1.06
N ASN A 132 -17.25 17.10 1.57
CA ASN A 132 -17.18 18.55 1.31
C ASN A 132 -17.24 18.88 -0.19
N TYR A 133 -16.52 18.12 -1.02
CA TYR A 133 -16.53 18.26 -2.49
C TYR A 133 -17.93 18.24 -3.13
N PHE A 134 -18.90 17.55 -2.50
CA PHE A 134 -20.28 17.46 -3.01
C PHE A 134 -21.26 18.38 -2.27
N ARG A 135 -20.78 19.26 -1.39
CA ARG A 135 -21.60 20.29 -0.73
C ARG A 135 -21.57 21.55 -1.61
N LYS A 136 -22.74 22.09 -1.93
CA LYS A 136 -22.87 23.36 -2.68
C LYS A 136 -22.58 24.60 -1.86
N ASP A 137 -22.63 24.46 -0.54
CA ASP A 137 -22.64 25.56 0.42
C ASP A 137 -21.39 25.42 1.29
N GLU A 138 -20.44 26.34 1.09
CA GLU A 138 -19.14 26.33 1.75
C GLU A 138 -19.24 26.56 3.26
N GLU A 139 -20.27 27.28 3.72
CA GLU A 139 -20.52 27.50 5.15
C GLU A 139 -20.81 26.19 5.88
N LYS A 140 -21.25 25.17 5.14
CA LYS A 140 -21.51 23.83 5.66
C LYS A 140 -20.30 22.93 5.55
N TYR A 141 -19.12 23.38 5.12
CA TYR A 141 -17.96 22.50 5.03
C TYR A 141 -17.55 22.02 6.42
N ASP A 142 -17.29 20.71 6.52
CA ASP A 142 -16.66 20.16 7.71
C ASP A 142 -15.15 20.38 7.59
N TRP A 143 -14.67 21.51 8.08
CA TRP A 143 -13.25 21.90 8.05
C TRP A 143 -12.36 20.94 8.85
N SER A 144 -12.93 20.17 9.78
CA SER A 144 -12.18 19.14 10.52
C SER A 144 -11.74 17.96 9.66
N ARG A 145 -12.36 17.77 8.48
CA ARG A 145 -12.03 16.71 7.51
C ARG A 145 -11.04 17.15 6.44
N ILE A 146 -10.68 18.43 6.42
CA ILE A 146 -9.69 18.92 5.49
C ILE A 146 -8.31 18.57 6.05
N PRO A 147 -7.42 17.95 5.26
CA PRO A 147 -6.05 17.71 5.69
C PRO A 147 -5.43 19.02 6.18
N LYS A 148 -4.84 18.99 7.37
CA LYS A 148 -4.08 20.14 7.88
C LYS A 148 -2.81 20.28 7.04
N GLU A 149 -2.38 21.52 6.82
CA GLU A 149 -1.04 21.75 6.29
C GLU A 149 0.00 21.29 7.32
N GLU A 150 0.77 20.28 6.95
CA GLU A 150 1.89 19.78 7.74
C GLU A 150 3.20 20.24 7.08
N LYS A 151 4.17 20.65 7.89
CA LYS A 151 5.52 20.94 7.40
C LYS A 151 6.12 19.62 6.90
N ARG A 152 6.21 19.46 5.58
CA ARG A 152 6.74 18.25 4.95
C ARG A 152 8.26 18.27 4.95
N PRO A 153 8.92 17.13 5.18
CA PRO A 153 10.33 17.01 4.86
C PRO A 153 10.54 17.15 3.35
N GLU A 154 11.77 17.47 2.97
CA GLU A 154 12.16 17.44 1.56
C GLU A 154 11.97 16.04 0.98
N THR A 155 11.62 15.97 -0.31
CA THR A 155 11.39 14.69 -0.97
C THR A 155 12.66 13.83 -0.96
N ILE A 156 12.48 12.52 -0.84
CA ILE A 156 13.60 11.59 -0.64
C ILE A 156 14.58 11.58 -1.81
N VAL A 157 14.09 11.68 -3.04
CA VAL A 157 14.89 11.62 -4.27
C VAL A 157 14.39 12.71 -5.22
N LYS A 158 15.31 13.53 -5.71
CA LYS A 158 15.08 14.52 -6.76
C LYS A 158 15.99 14.21 -7.93
N ASN A 159 15.43 13.97 -9.12
CA ASN A 159 16.21 13.91 -10.36
C ASN A 159 16.44 15.34 -10.86
N ILE A 160 17.65 15.86 -10.66
CA ILE A 160 18.02 17.24 -11.00
C ILE A 160 18.42 17.41 -12.47
N ASN A 161 18.57 16.31 -13.21
CA ASN A 161 18.75 16.35 -14.67
C ASN A 161 17.44 16.56 -15.43
N LYS A 162 16.27 16.44 -14.79
CA LYS A 162 14.99 16.76 -15.43
C LYS A 162 14.88 18.29 -15.63
N PRO A 163 14.72 18.79 -16.87
CA PRO A 163 14.73 20.23 -17.13
C PRO A 163 13.43 20.94 -16.69
N TRP A 164 12.45 20.21 -16.17
CA TRP A 164 11.16 20.75 -15.75
C TRP A 164 10.63 19.98 -14.53
N HIS A 165 9.80 20.65 -13.73
CA HIS A 165 9.02 20.05 -12.64
C HIS A 165 7.52 20.27 -12.88
N PRO A 166 6.66 19.25 -12.68
CA PRO A 166 5.22 19.40 -12.86
C PRO A 166 4.60 20.21 -11.72
N GLU A 167 4.32 21.50 -11.97
CA GLU A 167 3.73 22.41 -10.96
C GLU A 167 2.31 22.01 -10.53
N ASN A 168 1.51 21.51 -11.48
CA ASN A 168 0.14 21.05 -11.25
C ASN A 168 0.02 19.51 -11.18
N GLY A 169 1.15 18.82 -10.97
CA GLY A 169 1.19 17.36 -10.89
C GLY A 169 1.32 16.85 -9.45
N LEU A 170 2.08 15.78 -9.31
CA LEU A 170 2.38 15.06 -8.08
C LEU A 170 3.81 15.34 -7.59
N TYR A 171 4.40 16.46 -8.00
CA TYR A 171 5.74 16.85 -7.54
C TYR A 171 5.79 16.88 -6.00
N ASN A 172 6.88 16.34 -5.42
CA ASN A 172 7.06 16.17 -3.97
C ASN A 172 5.99 15.31 -3.28
N ARG A 173 5.26 14.47 -4.03
CA ARG A 173 4.34 13.48 -3.45
C ARG A 173 4.98 12.09 -3.41
N ASN A 174 4.77 11.36 -2.32
CA ASN A 174 5.20 9.98 -2.21
C ASN A 174 3.98 9.04 -2.23
N ILE A 175 3.98 8.10 -3.17
CA ILE A 175 2.87 7.17 -3.38
C ILE A 175 3.36 5.75 -3.15
N ALA A 176 2.75 5.05 -2.21
CA ALA A 176 2.93 3.61 -2.07
C ALA A 176 1.88 2.90 -2.93
N ILE A 177 2.32 2.09 -3.89
CA ILE A 177 1.43 1.31 -4.74
C ILE A 177 1.90 -0.13 -4.81
N TRP A 178 0.97 -1.07 -4.85
CA TRP A 178 1.30 -2.47 -5.10
C TRP A 178 0.27 -3.16 -5.97
N HIS A 179 0.78 -4.05 -6.81
CA HIS A 179 -0.02 -5.05 -7.53
C HIS A 179 -0.41 -6.19 -6.57
N SER A 180 -1.10 -7.19 -7.11
CA SER A 180 -1.67 -8.31 -6.37
C SER A 180 -0.63 -9.16 -5.61
N HIS A 181 -1.06 -10.35 -5.21
CA HIS A 181 -0.27 -11.38 -4.54
C HIS A 181 0.99 -11.78 -5.31
N GLY A 182 1.84 -12.63 -4.73
CA GLY A 182 3.00 -13.16 -5.44
C GLY A 182 3.23 -14.64 -5.18
N TRP A 183 4.21 -15.19 -5.88
CA TRP A 183 4.68 -16.56 -5.69
C TRP A 183 5.15 -16.74 -4.24
N TYR A 184 4.56 -17.71 -3.53
CA TYR A 184 4.75 -17.87 -2.09
C TYR A 184 4.94 -19.33 -1.69
N TYR A 185 5.51 -19.54 -0.50
CA TYR A 185 5.71 -20.86 0.07
C TYR A 185 4.51 -21.30 0.90
N ASN A 186 3.87 -22.40 0.52
CA ASN A 186 2.82 -23.01 1.30
C ASN A 186 3.40 -24.05 2.26
N ASN A 187 3.55 -23.68 3.54
CA ASN A 187 4.08 -24.57 4.58
C ASN A 187 3.31 -25.89 4.71
N LYS A 188 1.97 -25.86 4.58
CA LYS A 188 1.13 -27.08 4.71
C LYS A 188 1.33 -28.06 3.57
N LYS A 189 1.60 -27.55 2.36
CA LYS A 189 1.84 -28.37 1.15
C LYS A 189 3.32 -28.58 0.87
N ASN A 190 4.20 -27.97 1.68
CA ASN A 190 5.65 -28.01 1.53
C ASN A 190 6.13 -27.67 0.11
N ARG A 191 5.57 -26.61 -0.49
CA ARG A 191 5.92 -26.20 -1.86
C ARG A 191 5.68 -24.71 -2.10
N TRP A 192 6.40 -24.17 -3.07
CA TRP A 192 6.09 -22.87 -3.65
C TRP A 192 4.90 -22.97 -4.61
N GLU A 193 3.95 -22.02 -4.53
CA GLU A 193 2.79 -21.95 -5.42
C GLU A 193 2.28 -20.51 -5.62
N TRP A 194 1.37 -20.33 -6.58
CA TRP A 194 0.60 -19.10 -6.74
C TRP A 194 -0.52 -19.05 -5.69
N GLN A 195 -0.87 -17.85 -5.22
CA GLN A 195 -2.02 -17.68 -4.34
C GLN A 195 -3.34 -17.85 -5.07
N ARG A 196 -3.37 -17.51 -6.38
CA ARG A 196 -4.56 -17.58 -7.20
C ARG A 196 -4.48 -18.69 -8.26
N PRO A 197 -5.62 -19.24 -8.68
CA PRO A 197 -5.65 -20.23 -9.75
C PRO A 197 -5.20 -19.61 -11.08
N ARG A 198 -4.68 -20.45 -11.96
CA ARG A 198 -4.41 -20.07 -13.35
C ARG A 198 -5.74 -20.03 -14.10
N LEU A 199 -6.11 -18.87 -14.63
CA LEU A 199 -7.35 -18.66 -15.38
C LEU A 199 -7.05 -17.88 -16.66
N PHE A 200 -7.68 -18.26 -17.78
CA PHE A 200 -7.54 -17.56 -19.07
C PHE A 200 -6.08 -17.35 -19.52
N GLN A 201 -5.22 -18.35 -19.33
CA GLN A 201 -3.76 -18.27 -19.60
C GLN A 201 -3.02 -17.20 -18.77
N THR A 202 -3.63 -16.68 -17.70
CA THR A 202 -3.05 -15.70 -16.78
C THR A 202 -3.03 -16.22 -15.34
N VAL A 203 -2.35 -15.49 -14.47
CA VAL A 203 -2.44 -15.64 -13.01
C VAL A 203 -2.59 -14.26 -12.39
N GLU A 204 -3.60 -14.08 -11.53
CA GLU A 204 -3.92 -12.80 -10.89
C GLU A 204 -2.75 -12.27 -10.04
N ASP A 205 -1.88 -13.12 -9.51
CA ASP A 205 -0.65 -12.74 -8.80
C ASP A 205 0.30 -11.87 -9.67
N LEU A 206 0.28 -12.04 -11.00
CA LEU A 206 1.14 -11.27 -11.93
C LEU A 206 0.36 -10.35 -12.86
N LEU A 207 -0.91 -10.64 -13.14
CA LEU A 207 -1.68 -9.86 -14.09
C LEU A 207 -1.69 -8.36 -13.73
N PRO A 208 -1.89 -7.94 -12.46
CA PRO A 208 -1.81 -6.54 -12.10
C PRO A 208 -0.44 -5.90 -12.18
N MET A 209 0.61 -6.69 -12.02
CA MET A 209 1.97 -6.21 -12.24
C MET A 209 2.16 -5.76 -13.70
N SER A 210 1.60 -6.50 -14.67
CA SER A 210 1.76 -6.25 -16.11
C SER A 210 1.25 -4.90 -16.58
N PHE A 211 0.44 -4.21 -15.78
CA PHE A 211 0.03 -2.84 -16.07
C PHE A 211 0.46 -1.82 -15.02
N ILE A 212 0.72 -2.22 -13.77
CA ILE A 212 1.25 -1.30 -12.77
C ILE A 212 2.69 -0.89 -13.11
N ILE A 213 3.56 -1.87 -13.32
CA ILE A 213 5.00 -1.61 -13.48
C ILE A 213 5.31 -0.86 -14.77
N PRO A 214 4.83 -1.29 -15.97
CA PRO A 214 5.20 -0.61 -17.21
C PRO A 214 4.38 0.65 -17.52
N PHE A 215 3.23 0.88 -16.87
CA PHE A 215 2.36 2.03 -17.19
C PHE A 215 2.08 2.93 -15.99
N ILE A 216 1.43 2.42 -14.94
CA ILE A 216 0.95 3.28 -13.83
C ILE A 216 2.12 3.91 -13.07
N VAL A 217 3.15 3.13 -12.74
CA VAL A 217 4.33 3.63 -12.01
C VAL A 217 5.04 4.74 -12.82
N PRO A 218 5.42 4.52 -14.10
CA PRO A 218 5.98 5.59 -14.94
C PRO A 218 5.08 6.81 -15.09
N MET A 219 3.75 6.63 -15.18
CA MET A 219 2.81 7.75 -15.26
C MET A 219 2.85 8.61 -13.98
N LEU A 220 2.90 7.99 -12.80
CA LEU A 220 3.01 8.70 -11.52
C LEU A 220 4.37 9.40 -11.38
N GLU A 221 5.46 8.73 -11.74
CA GLU A 221 6.82 9.29 -11.70
C GLU A 221 7.01 10.45 -12.70
N ASN A 222 6.41 10.36 -13.88
CA ASN A 222 6.37 11.44 -14.86
C ASN A 222 5.47 12.60 -14.41
N ALA A 223 4.43 12.32 -13.63
CA ALA A 223 3.66 13.34 -12.94
C ALA A 223 4.40 13.96 -11.74
N GLY A 224 5.59 13.47 -11.39
CA GLY A 224 6.47 14.04 -10.37
C GLY A 224 6.45 13.33 -9.01
N ALA A 225 5.71 12.23 -8.88
CA ALA A 225 5.67 11.47 -7.64
C ALA A 225 6.93 10.60 -7.46
N ASN A 226 7.33 10.39 -6.21
CA ASN A 226 8.20 9.29 -5.81
C ASN A 226 7.33 8.06 -5.50
N VAL A 227 7.60 6.94 -6.15
CA VAL A 227 6.73 5.74 -6.08
C VAL A 227 7.43 4.59 -5.38
N PHE A 228 6.76 4.02 -4.38
CA PHE A 228 7.28 2.94 -3.54
C PHE A 228 6.47 1.67 -3.74
N LEU A 229 7.16 0.54 -3.84
CA LEU A 229 6.53 -0.78 -3.96
C LEU A 229 7.07 -1.75 -2.89
N PRO A 230 6.22 -2.58 -2.25
CA PRO A 230 6.62 -3.62 -1.31
C PRO A 230 7.05 -4.92 -2.01
N ARG A 231 7.36 -4.85 -3.31
CA ARG A 231 7.84 -5.95 -4.16
C ARG A 231 8.91 -5.39 -5.10
N GLU A 232 9.81 -6.25 -5.56
CA GLU A 232 10.79 -5.88 -6.57
C GLU A 232 10.07 -5.42 -7.85
N ARG A 233 10.47 -4.26 -8.38
CA ARG A 233 9.88 -3.65 -9.58
C ARG A 233 10.67 -3.95 -10.85
N ASP A 234 11.96 -4.28 -10.72
CA ASP A 234 12.82 -4.57 -11.85
C ASP A 234 12.65 -6.02 -12.32
N ILE A 235 12.38 -6.18 -13.61
CA ILE A 235 12.20 -7.48 -14.25
C ILE A 235 13.53 -8.10 -14.69
N GLN A 236 14.63 -7.35 -14.61
CA GLN A 236 15.99 -7.84 -14.84
C GLN A 236 16.35 -8.93 -13.82
N THR A 237 16.71 -10.12 -14.32
CA THR A 237 17.01 -11.28 -13.47
C THR A 237 18.44 -11.32 -12.98
N ASN A 238 19.32 -10.53 -13.58
CA ASN A 238 20.68 -10.31 -13.08
C ASN A 238 20.66 -9.30 -11.92
N GLU A 239 21.51 -9.49 -10.92
CA GLU A 239 21.71 -8.54 -9.83
C GLU A 239 23.21 -8.41 -9.55
N VAL A 240 23.68 -7.18 -9.40
CA VAL A 240 25.03 -6.85 -8.97
C VAL A 240 24.92 -5.90 -7.80
N ILE A 241 25.58 -6.21 -6.69
CA ILE A 241 25.69 -5.31 -5.55
C ILE A 241 27.15 -4.94 -5.39
N VAL A 242 27.41 -3.64 -5.25
CA VAL A 242 28.72 -3.11 -4.89
C VAL A 242 28.56 -2.44 -3.54
N ASP A 243 29.42 -2.78 -2.60
CA ASP A 243 29.28 -2.46 -1.18
C ASP A 243 30.67 -2.31 -0.53
N ASN A 244 30.80 -1.48 0.51
CA ASN A 244 32.08 -1.19 1.15
C ASN A 244 32.67 -2.38 1.92
N ASP A 245 31.85 -3.31 2.40
CA ASP A 245 32.31 -4.49 3.12
C ASP A 245 32.68 -5.66 2.18
N SER A 246 32.47 -5.48 0.87
CA SER A 246 32.69 -6.53 -0.12
C SER A 246 34.19 -6.82 -0.35
N LEU A 247 34.72 -7.81 0.37
CA LEU A 247 36.10 -8.31 0.25
C LEU A 247 36.50 -8.71 -1.18
N SER A 248 35.53 -9.11 -2.01
CA SER A 248 35.75 -9.66 -3.35
C SER A 248 35.95 -8.62 -4.46
N CYS A 249 35.80 -7.33 -4.18
CA CYS A 249 35.75 -6.30 -5.22
C CYS A 249 36.49 -5.01 -4.83
N LYS A 250 37.77 -5.10 -4.41
CA LYS A 250 38.59 -3.93 -4.04
C LYS A 250 38.64 -2.82 -5.09
N ASP A 251 38.47 -3.18 -6.37
CA ASP A 251 38.50 -2.21 -7.47
C ASP A 251 37.10 -1.69 -7.86
N SER A 252 36.03 -2.15 -7.19
CA SER A 252 34.65 -1.77 -7.53
C SER A 252 34.04 -0.77 -6.57
N TYR A 253 34.50 -0.74 -5.32
CA TYR A 253 34.17 0.30 -4.36
C TYR A 253 35.42 1.16 -4.14
N ILE A 254 35.37 2.44 -4.46
CA ILE A 254 36.53 3.34 -4.43
C ILE A 254 36.18 4.61 -3.68
N GLU A 255 36.91 4.89 -2.59
CA GLU A 255 36.86 6.17 -1.88
C GLU A 255 37.94 7.10 -2.44
N ILE A 256 37.54 8.30 -2.83
CA ILE A 256 38.41 9.33 -3.40
C ILE A 256 38.38 10.54 -2.46
N PHE A 257 39.55 11.11 -2.17
CA PHE A 257 39.68 12.29 -1.31
C PHE A 257 40.87 13.15 -1.73
N SER A 258 40.74 14.47 -1.59
CA SER A 258 41.74 15.45 -2.00
C SER A 258 42.96 15.51 -1.06
N ASP A 259 42.76 15.21 0.22
CA ASP A 259 43.77 15.31 1.27
C ASP A 259 43.43 14.39 2.46
N SER A 260 44.36 14.28 3.41
CA SER A 260 44.21 13.41 4.59
C SER A 260 43.18 13.88 5.62
N SER A 261 42.60 15.08 5.46
CA SER A 261 41.53 15.59 6.35
C SER A 261 40.13 15.19 5.87
N ASN A 262 39.96 14.91 4.59
CA ASN A 262 38.67 14.58 3.98
C ASN A 262 38.51 13.07 3.72
N ILE A 263 38.82 12.26 4.73
CA ILE A 263 38.73 10.79 4.62
C ILE A 263 37.37 10.28 5.08
N TRP A 264 36.89 9.21 4.45
CA TRP A 264 35.68 8.53 4.90
C TRP A 264 35.95 7.71 6.16
N HIS A 265 34.99 7.71 7.07
CA HIS A 265 35.06 6.98 8.34
C HIS A 265 33.99 5.90 8.41
N THR A 266 34.25 4.82 9.15
CA THR A 266 33.24 3.77 9.38
C THR A 266 32.29 4.22 10.47
N GLY A 267 30.99 4.18 10.18
CA GLY A 267 29.95 4.48 11.16
C GLY A 267 29.81 3.42 12.25
N GLU A 268 29.29 3.81 13.42
CA GLU A 268 29.13 2.91 14.57
C GLU A 268 27.90 1.99 14.47
N SER A 269 26.89 2.40 13.69
CA SER A 269 25.67 1.60 13.46
C SER A 269 25.84 0.66 12.27
N SER A 270 24.95 -0.33 12.16
CA SER A 270 25.01 -1.30 11.07
C SER A 270 24.64 -0.70 9.70
N GLY A 271 25.35 -1.16 8.68
CA GLY A 271 25.05 -0.95 7.26
C GLY A 271 24.66 -2.26 6.56
N PHE A 272 24.56 -2.20 5.24
CA PHE A 272 24.28 -3.35 4.42
C PHE A 272 25.51 -4.25 4.29
N ALA A 273 25.31 -5.55 4.33
CA ALA A 273 26.23 -6.49 3.69
C ALA A 273 25.42 -7.67 3.13
N PRO A 274 25.85 -8.26 2.00
CA PRO A 274 25.14 -9.39 1.40
C PRO A 274 25.16 -10.64 2.29
N GLY A 275 26.12 -10.75 3.21
CA GLY A 275 26.24 -11.87 4.14
C GLY A 275 26.21 -13.24 3.44
N ASN A 276 25.62 -14.22 4.12
CA ASN A 276 25.45 -15.57 3.58
C ASN A 276 24.05 -15.72 2.97
N GLN A 277 24.00 -15.85 1.65
CA GLN A 277 22.77 -16.17 0.92
C GLN A 277 22.67 -17.67 0.60
N PRO A 278 21.46 -18.24 0.51
CA PRO A 278 20.15 -17.59 0.68
C PRO A 278 19.84 -17.21 2.14
N TYR A 279 19.07 -16.15 2.34
CA TYR A 279 18.72 -15.63 3.66
C TYR A 279 17.70 -16.54 4.36
N THR A 280 18.09 -17.06 5.51
CA THR A 280 17.20 -17.80 6.41
C THR A 280 16.26 -16.85 7.15
N ILE A 281 15.32 -17.42 7.92
CA ILE A 281 14.36 -16.66 8.72
C ILE A 281 15.06 -15.63 9.62
N GLY A 282 14.50 -14.41 9.66
CA GLY A 282 14.93 -13.33 10.55
C GLY A 282 16.22 -12.62 10.13
N VAL A 283 16.93 -13.10 9.11
CA VAL A 283 18.13 -12.43 8.61
C VAL A 283 17.73 -11.13 7.92
N ASN A 284 18.33 -10.03 8.38
CA ASN A 284 18.21 -8.70 7.81
C ASN A 284 19.60 -8.27 7.31
N PRO A 285 19.81 -8.12 5.99
CA PRO A 285 21.13 -7.80 5.44
C PRO A 285 21.63 -6.39 5.81
N PHE A 286 20.74 -5.48 6.17
CA PHE A 286 21.08 -4.12 6.66
C PHE A 286 21.52 -4.10 8.13
N LYS A 287 21.77 -5.28 8.71
CA LYS A 287 22.37 -5.46 10.04
C LYS A 287 23.68 -6.23 10.00
N LEU A 288 24.17 -6.58 8.81
CA LEU A 288 25.32 -7.47 8.63
C LEU A 288 26.62 -6.73 8.32
N GLY A 289 26.51 -5.48 7.85
CA GLY A 289 27.65 -4.68 7.41
C GLY A 289 27.84 -3.39 8.19
N THR A 290 28.61 -2.50 7.59
CA THR A 290 28.97 -1.17 8.05
C THR A 290 28.65 -0.16 6.96
N TYR A 291 28.54 1.11 7.34
CA TYR A 291 28.42 2.21 6.38
C TYR A 291 29.59 3.19 6.57
N ARG A 292 29.75 4.09 5.61
CA ARG A 292 30.80 5.09 5.57
C ARG A 292 30.19 6.48 5.72
N PHE A 293 30.89 7.39 6.39
CA PHE A 293 30.45 8.77 6.55
C PHE A 293 31.59 9.77 6.43
N ILE A 294 31.25 11.00 6.10
CA ILE A 294 32.17 12.15 6.00
C ILE A 294 31.41 13.45 6.24
N ASP A 295 32.12 14.50 6.66
CA ASP A 295 31.56 15.84 6.71
C ASP A 295 31.27 16.38 5.30
N SER A 296 30.18 17.14 5.19
CA SER A 296 29.81 17.85 3.98
C SER A 296 30.76 19.02 3.69
N ASP A 297 30.98 19.28 2.40
CA ASP A 297 31.77 20.42 1.94
C ASP A 297 31.00 21.20 0.85
N THR A 298 31.23 22.50 0.75
CA THR A 298 30.62 23.34 -0.29
C THR A 298 31.26 23.14 -1.67
N ILE A 299 32.49 22.64 -1.69
CA ILE A 299 33.24 22.22 -2.87
C ILE A 299 33.55 20.74 -2.70
N GLU A 300 33.44 19.95 -3.77
CA GLU A 300 33.78 18.53 -3.68
C GLU A 300 35.25 18.36 -3.27
N SER A 301 35.46 17.75 -2.11
CA SER A 301 36.76 17.37 -1.56
C SER A 301 36.89 15.86 -1.39
N ALA A 302 35.78 15.12 -1.43
CA ALA A 302 35.77 13.66 -1.40
C ALA A 302 34.54 13.06 -2.12
N SER A 303 34.69 11.82 -2.60
CA SER A 303 33.61 11.06 -3.23
C SER A 303 33.77 9.54 -3.04
N VAL A 304 32.71 8.80 -3.34
CA VAL A 304 32.69 7.33 -3.42
C VAL A 304 32.21 6.90 -4.78
N GLU A 305 32.87 5.92 -5.39
CA GLU A 305 32.45 5.29 -6.64
C GLU A 305 32.08 3.82 -6.44
N TRP A 306 30.93 3.41 -7.00
CA TRP A 306 30.48 2.03 -7.11
C TRP A 306 30.47 1.60 -8.58
N ILE A 307 31.36 0.70 -8.96
CA ILE A 307 31.60 0.25 -10.34
C ILE A 307 31.18 -1.22 -10.48
N PRO A 308 29.98 -1.53 -10.99
CA PRO A 308 29.51 -2.90 -11.15
C PRO A 308 30.23 -3.63 -12.29
N GLU A 309 30.39 -4.95 -12.13
CA GLU A 309 30.68 -5.86 -13.24
C GLU A 309 29.36 -6.42 -13.75
N ILE A 310 28.86 -5.86 -14.85
CA ILE A 310 27.52 -6.17 -15.38
C ILE A 310 27.55 -7.49 -16.17
N PRO A 311 26.75 -8.51 -15.83
CA PRO A 311 26.79 -9.80 -16.52
C PRO A 311 26.36 -9.72 -18.00
N GLU A 312 25.38 -8.87 -18.31
CA GLU A 312 24.78 -8.78 -19.64
C GLU A 312 24.40 -7.33 -19.97
N THR A 313 24.54 -6.94 -21.24
CA THR A 313 24.10 -5.60 -21.69
C THR A 313 22.58 -5.51 -21.60
N GLY A 314 22.07 -4.56 -20.83
CA GLY A 314 20.62 -4.46 -20.60
C GLY A 314 20.23 -3.25 -19.78
N TYR A 315 18.94 -3.16 -19.49
CA TYR A 315 18.40 -2.21 -18.52
C TYR A 315 18.47 -2.84 -17.12
N TYR A 316 18.90 -2.04 -16.15
CA TYR A 316 19.02 -2.37 -14.75
C TYR A 316 18.45 -1.21 -13.94
N ALA A 317 17.55 -1.51 -13.00
CA ALA A 317 17.20 -0.59 -11.95
C ALA A 317 18.42 -0.35 -11.05
N VAL A 318 18.64 0.90 -10.67
CA VAL A 318 19.69 1.30 -9.73
C VAL A 318 19.04 1.69 -8.40
N TYR A 319 19.47 1.01 -7.35
CA TYR A 319 19.09 1.29 -5.97
C TYR A 319 20.32 1.66 -5.15
N ILE A 320 20.15 2.57 -4.20
CA ILE A 320 21.18 2.95 -3.24
C ILE A 320 20.73 2.59 -1.82
N SER A 321 21.71 2.40 -0.94
CA SER A 321 21.55 2.39 0.51
C SER A 321 22.45 3.44 1.13
N TYR A 322 22.04 3.93 2.29
CA TYR A 322 22.79 4.87 3.11
C TYR A 322 22.27 4.76 4.56
N PHE A 323 23.05 5.24 5.53
CA PHE A 323 22.58 5.36 6.90
C PHE A 323 21.83 6.68 7.05
N HIS A 324 20.62 6.66 7.61
CA HIS A 324 19.85 7.91 7.77
C HIS A 324 19.92 8.46 9.20
N ASP A 325 20.14 9.76 9.31
CA ASP A 325 20.13 10.48 10.58
C ASP A 325 19.71 11.94 10.40
N GLU A 326 19.15 12.56 11.43
CA GLU A 326 18.71 13.96 11.37
C GLU A 326 19.85 14.96 11.12
N ASN A 327 21.10 14.56 11.42
CA ASN A 327 22.30 15.36 11.16
C ASN A 327 22.84 15.22 9.73
N ASN A 328 22.27 14.31 8.93
CA ASN A 328 22.72 14.11 7.55
C ASN A 328 22.21 15.22 6.63
N VAL A 329 22.85 15.34 5.47
CA VAL A 329 22.44 16.29 4.43
C VAL A 329 21.10 15.92 3.79
N THR A 330 20.34 16.93 3.37
CA THR A 330 19.10 16.76 2.61
C THR A 330 19.31 16.72 1.09
N ASP A 331 20.52 17.07 0.63
CA ASP A 331 20.86 17.29 -0.77
C ASP A 331 22.07 16.44 -1.25
N ALA A 332 22.27 15.24 -0.67
CA ALA A 332 23.37 14.35 -1.05
C ALA A 332 23.39 14.08 -2.56
N HIS A 333 24.51 14.40 -3.21
CA HIS A 333 24.60 14.43 -4.67
C HIS A 333 25.09 13.10 -5.24
N TYR A 334 24.19 12.37 -5.90
CA TYR A 334 24.48 11.11 -6.59
C TYR A 334 24.53 11.32 -8.12
N THR A 335 25.53 10.75 -8.78
CA THR A 335 25.64 10.72 -10.25
C THR A 335 25.70 9.29 -10.76
N ILE A 336 24.80 8.93 -11.67
CA ILE A 336 24.78 7.64 -12.34
C ILE A 336 25.36 7.80 -13.75
N TYR A 337 26.48 7.15 -14.02
CA TYR A 337 27.08 7.04 -15.35
C TYR A 337 26.54 5.78 -16.03
N HIS A 338 26.00 5.95 -17.22
CA HIS A 338 25.33 4.90 -17.99
C HIS A 338 25.55 5.11 -19.50
N THR A 339 25.12 4.18 -20.33
CA THR A 339 25.38 4.25 -21.80
C THR A 339 24.82 5.47 -22.53
N ALA A 340 23.82 6.15 -21.95
CA ALA A 340 23.24 7.39 -22.50
C ALA A 340 23.85 8.69 -21.94
N GLY A 341 24.95 8.62 -21.16
CA GLY A 341 25.57 9.78 -20.50
C GLY A 341 25.52 9.67 -18.97
N LYS A 342 25.19 10.77 -18.28
CA LYS A 342 25.04 10.80 -16.83
C LYS A 342 23.65 11.31 -16.41
N THR A 343 23.15 10.80 -15.29
CA THR A 343 21.94 11.30 -14.61
C THR A 343 22.27 11.66 -13.17
N GLU A 344 21.93 12.87 -12.74
CA GLU A 344 22.26 13.40 -11.41
C GLU A 344 21.02 13.50 -10.51
N PHE A 345 21.20 13.21 -9.23
CA PHE A 345 20.18 13.15 -8.21
C PHE A 345 20.61 13.85 -6.93
N GLN A 346 19.66 14.48 -6.25
CA GLN A 346 19.79 14.85 -4.84
C GLN A 346 18.94 13.91 -3.99
N VAL A 347 19.52 13.41 -2.90
CA VAL A 347 18.89 12.46 -1.99
C VAL A 347 18.86 13.04 -0.58
N ASN A 348 17.68 13.03 0.04
CA ASN A 348 17.52 13.45 1.43
C ASN A 348 17.93 12.30 2.36
N GLN A 349 19.13 12.40 2.94
CA GLN A 349 19.67 11.37 3.83
C GLN A 349 19.19 11.48 5.28
N GLN A 350 18.28 12.40 5.59
CA GLN A 350 17.65 12.48 6.92
C GLN A 350 16.51 11.48 7.10
N ILE A 351 15.95 11.01 5.99
CA ILE A 351 14.83 10.07 5.91
C ILE A 351 15.19 8.96 4.92
N GLY A 352 14.40 7.89 4.86
CA GLY A 352 14.78 6.72 4.07
C GLY A 352 16.04 6.06 4.61
N GLY A 353 16.79 5.34 3.79
CA GLY A 353 18.04 4.68 4.24
C GLY A 353 17.83 3.39 5.03
N ASN A 354 18.93 2.66 5.26
CA ASN A 354 18.95 1.31 5.81
C ASN A 354 17.98 0.34 5.11
N THR A 355 17.73 0.61 3.83
CA THR A 355 16.90 -0.14 2.88
C THR A 355 17.31 0.30 1.46
N TRP A 356 16.82 -0.40 0.44
CA TRP A 356 16.98 0.01 -0.95
C TRP A 356 16.10 1.21 -1.33
N ILE A 357 16.72 2.28 -1.82
CA ILE A 357 16.07 3.47 -2.40
C ILE A 357 16.30 3.50 -3.91
N TYR A 358 15.24 3.55 -4.70
CA TYR A 358 15.29 3.52 -6.16
C TYR A 358 15.64 4.90 -6.75
N LEU A 359 16.60 4.93 -7.68
CA LEU A 359 16.97 6.15 -8.42
C LEU A 359 16.46 6.16 -9.86
N GLY A 360 16.32 4.99 -10.50
CA GLY A 360 15.92 4.91 -11.90
C GLY A 360 16.31 3.60 -12.56
N GLU A 361 15.92 3.44 -13.81
CA GLU A 361 16.33 2.34 -14.68
C GLU A 361 17.24 2.86 -15.78
N PHE A 362 18.41 2.24 -15.94
CA PHE A 362 19.43 2.71 -16.87
C PHE A 362 20.02 1.55 -17.66
N LYS A 363 20.49 1.85 -18.86
CA LYS A 363 21.14 0.87 -19.72
C LYS A 363 22.65 0.85 -19.46
N PHE A 364 23.16 -0.35 -19.18
CA PHE A 364 24.58 -0.62 -18.97
C PHE A 364 25.12 -1.61 -20.01
N ARG A 365 26.42 -1.55 -20.31
CA ARG A 365 27.13 -2.57 -21.10
C ARG A 365 27.62 -3.68 -20.19
N ALA A 366 27.68 -4.89 -20.74
CA ALA A 366 28.32 -6.02 -20.07
C ALA A 366 29.78 -5.71 -19.73
N GLY A 367 30.28 -6.36 -18.68
CA GLY A 367 31.61 -6.15 -18.10
C GLY A 367 31.68 -4.96 -17.15
N LYS A 368 32.89 -4.70 -16.67
CA LYS A 368 33.20 -3.59 -15.76
C LYS A 368 33.62 -2.36 -16.57
N ASN A 369 32.85 -1.27 -16.46
CA ASN A 369 33.02 -0.08 -17.31
C ASN A 369 33.07 1.22 -16.47
N PRO A 370 34.22 1.59 -15.87
CA PRO A 370 34.33 2.73 -14.95
C PRO A 370 33.85 4.08 -15.51
N ASP A 371 34.04 4.34 -16.80
CA ASP A 371 33.70 5.64 -17.40
C ASP A 371 32.21 5.81 -17.72
N ILE A 372 31.49 4.71 -17.94
CA ILE A 372 30.11 4.71 -18.49
C ILE A 372 29.17 3.74 -17.76
N GLY A 373 29.57 3.28 -16.59
CA GLY A 373 28.88 2.27 -15.80
C GLY A 373 29.34 2.30 -14.36
N LYS A 374 28.95 3.37 -13.63
CA LYS A 374 29.21 3.54 -12.20
C LYS A 374 28.19 4.46 -11.55
N VAL A 375 28.12 4.42 -10.22
CA VAL A 375 27.44 5.43 -9.39
C VAL A 375 28.50 6.17 -8.58
N VAL A 376 28.37 7.49 -8.46
CA VAL A 376 29.25 8.34 -7.67
C VAL A 376 28.45 9.12 -6.65
N LEU A 377 28.90 9.16 -5.39
CA LEU A 377 28.39 10.05 -4.35
C LEU A 377 29.45 11.08 -4.00
N SER A 378 29.11 12.36 -4.05
CA SER A 378 29.97 13.47 -3.64
C SER A 378 29.71 13.87 -2.19
N ASN A 379 30.74 14.32 -1.46
CA ASN A 379 30.54 15.02 -0.18
C ASN A 379 30.06 16.48 -0.36
N LYS A 380 29.96 16.95 -1.61
CA LYS A 380 29.48 18.29 -1.93
C LYS A 380 28.02 18.48 -1.52
N SER A 381 27.75 19.50 -0.71
CA SER A 381 26.42 19.89 -0.26
C SER A 381 26.36 21.39 0.03
N SER A 382 25.16 21.96 -0.04
CA SER A 382 24.91 23.33 0.41
C SER A 382 24.80 23.46 1.94
N GLU A 383 24.67 22.34 2.66
CA GLU A 383 24.45 22.28 4.11
C GLU A 383 25.77 22.05 4.85
N VAL A 384 26.45 23.14 5.25
CA VAL A 384 27.74 23.10 5.94
C VAL A 384 27.63 22.47 7.33
N GLY A 385 28.59 21.59 7.67
CA GLY A 385 28.70 20.96 8.99
C GLY A 385 27.70 19.82 9.22
N LYS A 386 27.14 19.28 8.15
CA LYS A 386 26.29 18.08 8.15
C LYS A 386 27.06 16.88 7.61
N ILE A 387 26.44 15.71 7.70
CA ILE A 387 27.09 14.45 7.35
C ILE A 387 26.56 13.91 6.02
N VAL A 388 27.47 13.41 5.19
CA VAL A 388 27.16 12.58 4.01
C VAL A 388 27.50 11.13 4.34
N THR A 389 26.59 10.21 4.04
CA THR A 389 26.76 8.77 4.30
C THR A 389 26.67 7.95 3.02
N ALA A 390 27.41 6.85 2.99
CA ALA A 390 27.55 5.93 1.87
C ALA A 390 27.50 4.48 2.38
N ASP A 391 26.92 3.56 1.60
CA ASP A 391 26.81 2.13 1.96
C ASP A 391 26.92 1.30 0.67
N ALA A 392 25.80 0.76 0.18
CA ALA A 392 25.77 -0.12 -0.99
C ALA A 392 24.97 0.45 -2.18
N VAL A 393 25.32 0.00 -3.39
CA VAL A 393 24.56 0.22 -4.62
C VAL A 393 24.21 -1.11 -5.25
N ARG A 394 22.93 -1.28 -5.62
CA ARG A 394 22.40 -2.45 -6.28
C ARG A 394 21.94 -2.12 -7.70
N PHE A 395 22.35 -2.96 -8.65
CA PHE A 395 21.98 -2.91 -10.06
C PHE A 395 21.18 -4.16 -10.41
N GLY A 396 19.93 -4.02 -10.82
CA GLY A 396 19.08 -5.13 -11.23
C GLY A 396 18.15 -5.66 -10.14
N GLY A 397 17.12 -6.42 -10.56
CA GLY A 397 16.12 -7.02 -9.67
C GLY A 397 16.49 -8.41 -9.14
N GLY A 398 17.27 -9.18 -9.88
CA GLY A 398 17.84 -10.46 -9.43
C GLY A 398 16.86 -11.61 -9.22
N MET A 399 17.42 -12.74 -8.76
CA MET A 399 16.68 -13.93 -8.37
C MET A 399 16.30 -13.91 -6.89
N GLY A 400 15.24 -14.64 -6.54
CA GLY A 400 14.77 -14.84 -5.16
C GLY A 400 15.85 -15.49 -4.30
N ASN A 401 16.13 -14.87 -3.16
CA ASN A 401 17.25 -15.22 -2.28
C ASN A 401 16.79 -15.52 -0.84
N VAL A 402 15.48 -15.58 -0.57
CA VAL A 402 14.95 -15.98 0.74
C VAL A 402 14.71 -17.48 0.76
N GLU A 403 15.23 -18.14 1.79
CA GLU A 403 15.12 -19.60 1.95
C GLU A 403 13.79 -20.00 2.61
N ARG A 404 13.09 -20.96 2.01
CA ARG A 404 12.03 -21.73 2.66
C ARG A 404 12.31 -23.22 2.48
N ASN A 405 12.36 -23.93 3.61
CA ASN A 405 12.66 -25.36 3.65
C ASN A 405 13.89 -25.74 2.81
N ARG A 406 15.03 -25.07 3.06
CA ARG A 406 16.33 -25.32 2.38
C ARG A 406 16.35 -25.04 0.87
N SER A 407 15.39 -24.27 0.37
CA SER A 407 15.31 -23.89 -1.04
C SER A 407 14.86 -22.44 -1.20
N THR A 408 15.35 -21.76 -2.23
CA THR A 408 14.73 -20.49 -2.68
C THR A 408 13.51 -20.79 -3.54
N SER A 409 12.80 -19.75 -3.97
CA SER A 409 11.64 -19.89 -4.85
C SER A 409 11.95 -20.41 -6.25
N GLY A 410 13.21 -20.34 -6.68
CA GLY A 410 13.63 -20.62 -8.06
C GLY A 410 13.08 -19.61 -9.08
N ARG A 411 12.69 -18.40 -8.65
CA ARG A 411 12.06 -17.38 -9.48
C ARG A 411 12.73 -16.01 -9.33
N PRO A 412 12.58 -15.09 -10.31
CA PRO A 412 12.99 -13.69 -10.16
C PRO A 412 12.27 -12.99 -8.99
N LYS A 413 12.92 -12.06 -8.28
CA LYS A 413 12.32 -11.40 -7.10
C LYS A 413 11.01 -10.68 -7.43
N PHE A 414 10.87 -10.12 -8.63
CA PHE A 414 9.66 -9.38 -9.01
C PHE A 414 8.38 -10.24 -8.98
N VAL A 415 8.48 -11.56 -9.16
CA VAL A 415 7.31 -12.44 -9.11
C VAL A 415 6.95 -12.90 -7.70
N GLU A 416 7.86 -12.73 -6.74
CA GLU A 416 7.69 -13.19 -5.37
C GLU A 416 6.68 -12.34 -4.60
N ALA A 417 6.11 -12.95 -3.56
CA ALA A 417 5.25 -12.26 -2.60
C ALA A 417 6.01 -11.14 -1.87
N SER A 418 5.29 -10.10 -1.42
CA SER A 418 5.86 -8.92 -0.76
C SER A 418 6.75 -9.28 0.42
N ARG A 419 6.36 -10.29 1.21
CA ARG A 419 7.10 -10.66 2.43
C ARG A 419 8.58 -10.97 2.18
N TYR A 420 8.93 -11.59 1.05
CA TYR A 420 10.30 -12.00 0.76
C TYR A 420 11.14 -10.80 0.36
N TYR A 421 10.58 -9.92 -0.47
CA TYR A 421 11.21 -8.66 -0.83
C TYR A 421 11.41 -7.76 0.39
N LEU A 422 10.44 -7.68 1.30
CA LEU A 422 10.56 -6.87 2.51
C LEU A 422 11.61 -7.42 3.50
N GLN A 423 11.78 -8.74 3.58
CA GLN A 423 12.91 -9.34 4.30
C GLN A 423 14.24 -8.90 3.67
N TYR A 424 14.36 -9.05 2.34
CA TYR A 424 15.55 -8.68 1.59
C TYR A 424 15.88 -7.18 1.68
N ALA A 425 14.85 -6.33 1.68
CA ALA A 425 14.94 -4.89 1.85
C ALA A 425 15.17 -4.46 3.31
N GLY A 426 15.38 -5.40 4.24
CA GLY A 426 15.77 -5.11 5.61
C GLY A 426 14.66 -4.55 6.50
N MET A 427 13.40 -4.73 6.15
CA MET A 427 12.31 -4.32 7.04
C MET A 427 12.35 -5.13 8.35
N PRO A 428 11.92 -4.57 9.50
CA PRO A 428 11.88 -5.32 10.75
C PRO A 428 10.85 -6.46 10.69
N ASP A 429 11.26 -7.64 11.17
CA ASP A 429 10.54 -8.91 10.99
C ASP A 429 9.10 -8.93 11.50
N THR A 430 8.90 -9.08 12.81
CA THR A 430 7.61 -9.26 13.46
C THR A 430 6.77 -7.99 13.47
N LEU A 431 7.40 -6.86 13.13
CA LEU A 431 6.76 -5.57 13.03
C LEU A 431 6.17 -5.32 11.63
N VAL A 432 6.83 -5.79 10.56
CA VAL A 432 6.45 -5.45 9.18
C VAL A 432 6.08 -6.63 8.31
N TYR A 433 6.77 -7.79 8.35
CA TYR A 433 6.57 -8.83 7.33
C TYR A 433 6.40 -10.28 7.82
N SER A 434 6.64 -10.58 9.10
CA SER A 434 6.52 -11.93 9.68
C SER A 434 5.61 -11.93 10.90
N PHE A 435 4.29 -11.92 10.69
CA PHE A 435 3.30 -11.87 11.78
C PHE A 435 2.92 -13.25 12.30
N ASN A 436 3.03 -14.26 11.43
CA ASN A 436 2.58 -15.61 11.71
C ASN A 436 3.75 -16.56 12.06
N GLY A 437 4.90 -16.01 12.48
CA GLY A 437 6.08 -16.81 12.87
C GLY A 437 6.51 -17.80 11.79
N ASP A 438 6.49 -17.34 10.53
CA ASP A 438 6.80 -18.12 9.32
C ASP A 438 5.93 -19.36 9.07
N SER A 439 4.82 -19.52 9.82
CA SER A 439 3.87 -20.62 9.61
C SER A 439 2.88 -20.34 8.47
N ASN A 440 2.69 -19.07 8.08
CA ASN A 440 1.67 -18.67 7.12
C ASN A 440 2.08 -17.51 6.21
N ASP A 441 2.99 -17.80 5.29
CA ASP A 441 3.47 -16.90 4.23
C ASP A 441 2.35 -16.26 3.41
N TYR A 442 1.24 -16.99 3.15
CA TYR A 442 0.08 -16.46 2.44
C TYR A 442 -0.50 -15.24 3.16
N LYS A 443 -0.66 -15.34 4.49
CA LYS A 443 -1.19 -14.24 5.28
C LYS A 443 -0.19 -13.10 5.41
N ASP A 444 1.06 -13.45 5.67
CA ASP A 444 2.13 -12.47 5.82
C ASP A 444 2.29 -11.60 4.56
N ASP A 445 2.10 -12.15 3.36
CA ASP A 445 2.18 -11.41 2.09
C ASP A 445 1.22 -10.21 1.99
N TYR A 446 -0.06 -10.39 2.31
CA TYR A 446 -1.01 -9.27 2.21
C TYR A 446 -1.02 -8.40 3.46
N GLN A 447 -0.74 -8.97 4.64
CA GLN A 447 -0.72 -8.22 5.90
C GLN A 447 0.45 -7.24 5.97
N CYS A 448 1.60 -7.58 5.37
CA CYS A 448 2.81 -6.78 5.48
C CYS A 448 2.75 -5.42 4.78
N ARG A 449 1.91 -5.28 3.75
CA ARG A 449 1.94 -4.11 2.86
C ARG A 449 1.46 -2.83 3.57
N GLY A 450 0.42 -2.96 4.40
CA GLY A 450 -0.06 -1.84 5.23
C GLY A 450 0.94 -1.47 6.33
N GLU A 451 1.52 -2.47 7.01
CA GLU A 451 2.52 -2.23 8.05
C GLU A 451 3.83 -1.67 7.49
N TRP A 452 4.20 -2.06 6.28
CA TRP A 452 5.32 -1.49 5.56
C TRP A 452 5.10 0.00 5.28
N VAL A 453 3.92 0.40 4.78
CA VAL A 453 3.58 1.83 4.61
C VAL A 453 3.66 2.59 5.95
N ASN A 454 3.14 2.00 7.02
CA ASN A 454 3.23 2.58 8.35
C ASN A 454 4.68 2.75 8.81
N TYR A 455 5.54 1.76 8.52
CA TYR A 455 6.97 1.82 8.85
C TYR A 455 7.73 2.84 8.00
N LEU A 456 7.39 2.99 6.71
CA LEU A 456 7.93 4.05 5.86
C LEU A 456 7.68 5.43 6.50
N ARG A 457 6.47 5.67 7.03
CA ARG A 457 6.13 6.94 7.70
C ARG A 457 6.78 7.06 9.07
N GLY A 458 6.73 6.02 9.88
CA GLY A 458 7.17 6.07 11.28
C GLY A 458 6.24 6.89 12.18
N ARG A 459 6.69 7.17 13.40
CA ARG A 459 5.93 7.83 14.46
C ARG A 459 5.27 9.14 14.03
N PRO A 460 4.03 9.44 14.48
CA PRO A 460 3.15 8.60 15.30
C PRO A 460 2.33 7.60 14.46
N PHE A 461 2.72 7.39 13.21
CA PHE A 461 2.00 6.58 12.23
C PHE A 461 2.65 5.21 11.97
N GLY A 462 3.51 4.75 12.89
CA GLY A 462 4.24 3.49 12.81
C GLY A 462 3.32 2.25 12.77
N PRO A 463 3.85 1.04 12.53
CA PRO A 463 3.06 -0.18 12.41
C PRO A 463 2.13 -0.44 13.60
N ASN A 464 1.04 -1.21 13.43
CA ASN A 464 0.01 -1.36 14.47
C ASN A 464 0.54 -1.91 15.81
N LYS A 465 1.61 -2.73 15.79
CA LYS A 465 2.24 -3.23 17.02
C LYS A 465 3.05 -2.18 17.76
N ASP A 466 3.52 -1.15 17.06
CA ASP A 466 4.29 -0.03 17.63
C ASP A 466 4.09 1.23 16.78
N ARG A 467 3.11 2.05 17.17
CA ARG A 467 2.77 3.30 16.48
C ARG A 467 3.86 4.37 16.62
N ASP A 468 4.72 4.26 17.62
CA ASP A 468 5.73 5.27 18.00
C ASP A 468 7.15 4.91 17.54
N VAL A 469 7.33 3.81 16.81
CA VAL A 469 8.61 3.48 16.17
C VAL A 469 9.06 4.62 15.25
N LYS A 470 10.36 4.99 15.29
CA LYS A 470 10.92 6.07 14.45
C LYS A 470 10.57 5.89 12.97
N GLY A 471 10.60 4.65 12.48
CA GLY A 471 10.38 4.30 11.07
C GLY A 471 11.42 4.94 10.15
N LEU A 472 11.09 5.10 8.87
CA LEU A 472 11.98 5.74 7.89
C LEU A 472 11.69 7.23 7.66
N GLY A 473 10.67 7.79 8.30
CA GLY A 473 10.32 9.21 8.19
C GLY A 473 9.85 9.68 6.81
N ILE A 474 9.56 8.77 5.87
CA ILE A 474 9.10 9.10 4.52
C ILE A 474 7.60 9.42 4.56
N PRO A 475 7.16 10.65 4.25
CA PRO A 475 5.75 11.00 4.30
C PRO A 475 5.00 10.36 3.13
N ILE A 476 4.18 9.34 3.37
CA ILE A 476 3.35 8.70 2.34
C ILE A 476 1.99 9.40 2.21
N ASP A 477 1.66 9.82 0.99
CA ASP A 477 0.47 10.63 0.68
C ASP A 477 -0.72 9.80 0.27
N LEU A 478 -0.45 8.69 -0.39
CA LEU A 478 -1.43 7.73 -0.84
C LEU A 478 -0.82 6.34 -0.73
N SER A 479 -1.60 5.41 -0.19
CA SER A 479 -1.34 3.98 -0.34
C SER A 479 -2.47 3.36 -1.16
N LEU A 480 -2.11 2.60 -2.19
CA LEU A 480 -3.07 2.00 -3.11
C LEU A 480 -2.70 0.55 -3.43
N ALA A 481 -3.64 -0.35 -3.18
CA ALA A 481 -3.59 -1.72 -3.66
C ALA A 481 -4.40 -1.83 -4.95
N PHE A 482 -3.78 -2.20 -6.07
CA PHE A 482 -4.52 -2.53 -7.28
C PHE A 482 -4.56 -4.05 -7.46
N HIS A 483 -5.77 -4.60 -7.43
CA HIS A 483 -6.03 -6.02 -7.62
C HIS A 483 -7.08 -6.23 -8.71
N THR A 484 -6.92 -7.30 -9.48
CA THR A 484 -8.01 -7.93 -10.22
C THR A 484 -8.57 -9.06 -9.37
N ASP A 485 -9.81 -9.50 -9.59
CA ASP A 485 -10.37 -10.66 -8.89
C ASP A 485 -10.34 -11.88 -9.82
N ALA A 486 -9.73 -12.98 -9.38
CA ALA A 486 -9.79 -14.27 -10.07
C ALA A 486 -11.01 -15.07 -9.59
N GLY A 487 -12.05 -15.14 -10.41
CA GLY A 487 -13.25 -15.90 -10.09
C GLY A 487 -13.98 -16.42 -11.33
N ILE A 488 -14.82 -17.42 -11.12
CA ILE A 488 -15.79 -17.90 -12.10
C ILE A 488 -17.16 -17.65 -11.51
N THR A 489 -18.05 -17.02 -12.29
CA THR A 489 -19.46 -16.87 -11.93
C THR A 489 -20.32 -17.64 -12.94
N TYR A 490 -21.47 -18.15 -12.50
CA TYR A 490 -22.39 -18.92 -13.34
C TYR A 490 -23.16 -18.05 -14.36
N ASN A 491 -23.03 -16.73 -14.27
CA ASN A 491 -23.60 -15.79 -15.21
C ASN A 491 -22.49 -15.13 -16.06
N ASP A 492 -22.77 -14.82 -17.32
CA ASP A 492 -21.82 -14.14 -18.22
C ASP A 492 -21.67 -12.64 -17.90
N THR A 493 -21.74 -12.27 -16.62
CA THR A 493 -21.67 -10.87 -16.19
C THR A 493 -20.37 -10.59 -15.46
N THR A 494 -19.66 -9.55 -15.88
CA THR A 494 -18.54 -8.98 -15.11
C THR A 494 -19.04 -8.51 -13.75
N VAL A 495 -18.44 -9.02 -12.67
CA VAL A 495 -18.60 -8.44 -11.35
C VAL A 495 -17.68 -7.22 -11.29
N GLY A 496 -18.26 -6.03 -11.13
CA GLY A 496 -17.58 -4.75 -11.32
C GLY A 496 -16.43 -4.45 -10.34
N THR A 497 -15.92 -3.23 -10.39
CA THR A 497 -14.84 -2.76 -9.51
C THR A 497 -15.29 -2.67 -8.04
N LEU A 498 -14.49 -3.25 -7.15
CA LEU A 498 -14.66 -3.13 -5.70
C LEU A 498 -13.57 -2.22 -5.12
N SER A 499 -13.98 -1.05 -4.60
CA SER A 499 -13.10 -0.24 -3.75
C SER A 499 -13.22 -0.71 -2.31
N ILE A 500 -12.12 -1.19 -1.73
CA ILE A 500 -12.03 -1.53 -0.31
C ILE A 500 -11.28 -0.39 0.38
N TYR A 501 -11.88 0.20 1.40
CA TYR A 501 -11.23 1.16 2.28
C TYR A 501 -11.59 0.82 3.74
N SER A 502 -10.65 1.03 4.65
CA SER A 502 -10.91 0.93 6.09
C SER A 502 -11.24 2.32 6.64
N ILE A 503 -12.18 2.37 7.59
CA ILE A 503 -12.53 3.57 8.37
C ILE A 503 -12.13 3.42 9.84
N GLU A 504 -11.41 2.34 10.16
CA GLU A 504 -10.93 2.04 11.51
C GLU A 504 -9.71 2.88 11.88
#